data_AF-A0A838D634-F1
#
_entry.id   AF-A0A838D634-F1
#
_cell.length_a   1.000
_cell.length_b   1.000
_cell.length_c   1.000
_cell.angle_alpha   90.00
_cell.angle_beta   90.00
_cell.angle_gamma   90.00
#
_symmetry.space_group_name_H-M   'P 1'
#
loop_
_entity.id
_entity.type
_entity.pdbx_description
1 polymer ?
#
loop_
_entity_poly.entity_id
_entity_poly.type
_entity_poly.pdbx_seq_one_letter_code
_entity_poly.pdbx_strand_id
1 'polypeptide(L)'
;LHEQAIEIEKAGAFSLVLELVTRQVAEQISRSLTIPTIGIGSGSGCDGQVLVFHDLVGSYNNFKPKFVKRYLESFPLLLGAMKNYISEVMNSKFPDEDHSFSISEEELLKFNKYLNTKENIPKLNPK
;
A
#
# COMPACT_ATOMS: atom_id res chain seq x y z
N LEU A 1 -25.45 3.30 20.59
CA LEU A 1 -24.61 4.03 19.61
C LEU A 1 -24.55 5.52 19.90
N HIS A 2 -25.66 6.26 19.87
CA HIS A 2 -25.67 7.71 20.16
C HIS A 2 -25.14 8.05 21.57
N GLU A 3 -25.68 7.40 22.61
CA GLU A 3 -25.17 7.57 23.99
C GLU A 3 -23.67 7.26 24.11
N GLN A 4 -23.21 6.19 23.46
CA GLN A 4 -21.79 5.82 23.45
C GLN A 4 -20.93 6.90 22.78
N ALA A 5 -21.40 7.51 21.70
CA ALA A 5 -20.70 8.60 21.03
C ALA A 5 -20.53 9.82 21.95
N ILE A 6 -21.57 10.16 22.72
CA ILE A 6 -21.52 11.22 23.74
C ILE A 6 -20.54 10.89 24.85
N GLU A 7 -20.56 9.66 25.38
CA GLU A 7 -19.65 9.26 26.45
C GLU A 7 -18.18 9.26 25.99
N ILE A 8 -17.92 8.89 24.74
CA ILE A 8 -16.58 8.97 24.13
C ILE A 8 -16.12 10.43 23.98
N GLU A 9 -17.00 11.33 23.56
CA GLU A 9 -16.71 12.78 23.52
C GLU A 9 -16.39 13.32 24.92
N LYS A 10 -17.22 12.99 25.92
CA LYS A 10 -16.99 13.40 27.33
C LYS A 10 -15.68 12.86 27.90
N ALA A 11 -15.24 11.69 27.44
CA ALA A 11 -13.94 11.11 27.81
C ALA A 11 -12.75 11.87 27.18
N GLY A 12 -12.99 12.87 26.33
CA GLY A 12 -11.96 13.74 25.75
C GLY A 12 -11.50 13.33 24.36
N ALA A 13 -12.24 12.48 23.65
CA ALA A 13 -11.95 12.21 22.25
C ALA A 13 -12.03 13.52 21.43
N PHE A 14 -11.06 13.76 20.54
CA PHE A 14 -11.05 14.95 19.69
C PHE A 14 -11.84 14.75 18.38
N SER A 15 -12.17 13.51 18.02
CA SER A 15 -12.91 13.13 16.82
C SER A 15 -13.45 11.70 16.98
N LEU A 16 -14.48 11.34 16.21
CA LEU A 16 -15.09 10.02 16.21
C LEU A 16 -15.26 9.45 14.79
N VAL A 17 -14.83 8.21 14.56
CA VAL A 17 -15.11 7.50 13.30
C VAL A 17 -16.44 6.75 13.42
N LEU A 18 -17.32 6.92 12.43
CA LEU A 18 -18.58 6.20 12.29
C LEU A 18 -18.49 5.23 11.12
N GLU A 19 -18.28 3.95 11.43
CA GLU A 19 -18.12 2.87 10.44
C GLU A 19 -19.41 2.05 10.30
N LEU A 20 -19.87 1.88 9.05
CA LEU A 20 -21.04 1.05 8.70
C LEU A 20 -22.34 1.39 9.46
N VAL A 21 -22.46 2.65 9.90
CA VAL A 21 -23.67 3.19 10.53
C VAL A 21 -24.66 3.59 9.45
N THR A 22 -25.96 3.37 9.65
CA THR A 22 -26.96 3.84 8.66
C THR A 22 -26.91 5.36 8.52
N ARG A 23 -27.03 5.85 7.28
CA ARG A 23 -26.92 7.28 6.92
C ARG A 23 -27.67 8.20 7.90
N GLN A 24 -28.93 7.88 8.19
CA GLN A 24 -29.78 8.71 9.03
C GLN A 24 -29.25 8.77 10.47
N VAL A 25 -28.77 7.64 11.01
CA VAL A 25 -28.23 7.58 12.38
C VAL A 25 -26.90 8.32 12.48
N ALA A 26 -26.02 8.15 11.50
CA ALA A 26 -24.74 8.84 11.45
C ALA A 26 -24.92 10.36 11.41
N GLU A 27 -25.86 10.85 10.59
CA GLU A 27 -26.20 12.27 10.51
C GLU A 27 -26.74 12.83 11.85
N GLN A 28 -27.59 12.07 12.56
CA GLN A 28 -28.07 12.51 13.88
C GLN A 28 -26.95 12.53 14.93
N ILE A 29 -26.04 11.54 14.89
CA ILE A 29 -24.87 11.53 15.79
C ILE A 29 -23.95 12.71 15.49
N SER A 30 -23.59 12.95 14.22
CA SER A 30 -22.75 14.09 13.81
C SER A 30 -23.31 15.43 14.27
N ARG A 31 -24.63 15.62 14.17
CA ARG A 31 -25.30 16.85 14.64
C ARG A 31 -25.36 16.99 16.16
N SER A 32 -25.20 15.90 16.90
CA SER A 32 -25.30 15.89 18.36
C SER A 32 -23.96 16.15 19.06
N LEU A 33 -22.85 15.87 18.40
CA LEU A 33 -21.50 16.02 18.94
C LEU A 33 -20.94 17.41 18.58
N THR A 34 -20.03 17.90 19.41
CA THR A 34 -19.22 19.09 19.15
C THR A 34 -17.91 18.75 18.43
N ILE A 35 -17.41 17.52 18.60
CA ILE A 35 -16.20 17.02 17.93
C ILE A 35 -16.50 16.52 16.50
N PRO A 36 -15.54 16.64 15.56
CA PRO A 36 -15.71 16.15 14.20
C PRO A 36 -15.98 14.65 14.11
N THR A 37 -16.95 14.27 13.28
CA THR A 37 -17.21 12.88 12.92
C THR A 37 -16.67 12.54 11.53
N ILE A 38 -16.06 11.36 11.40
CA ILE A 38 -15.46 10.87 10.16
C ILE A 38 -16.21 9.62 9.72
N GLY A 39 -16.86 9.68 8.55
CA GLY A 39 -17.66 8.58 8.04
C GLY A 39 -16.88 7.58 7.16
N ILE A 40 -17.13 6.29 7.33
CA ILE A 40 -16.81 5.25 6.35
C ILE A 40 -18.01 4.31 6.21
N GLY A 41 -18.64 4.34 5.04
CA GLY A 41 -19.89 3.62 4.82
C GLY A 41 -21.06 4.10 5.69
N SER A 42 -21.00 5.35 6.17
CA SER A 42 -22.01 5.97 7.03
C SER A 42 -22.76 7.15 6.41
N GLY A 43 -22.64 7.31 5.09
CA GLY A 43 -23.28 8.39 4.35
C GLY A 43 -22.53 9.72 4.50
N SER A 44 -23.02 10.74 3.78
CA SER A 44 -22.38 12.07 3.70
C SER A 44 -22.78 13.02 4.84
N GLY A 45 -23.44 12.52 5.88
CA GLY A 45 -23.92 13.32 7.01
C GLY A 45 -22.88 13.55 8.12
N CYS A 46 -21.69 12.97 7.99
CA CYS A 46 -20.55 13.22 8.88
C CYS A 46 -19.71 14.41 8.36
N ASP A 47 -18.92 15.04 9.23
CA ASP A 47 -18.11 16.23 8.92
C ASP A 47 -16.94 15.93 7.96
N GLY A 48 -16.43 14.71 8.01
CA GLY A 48 -15.38 14.21 7.13
C GLY A 48 -15.67 12.79 6.66
N GLN A 49 -14.82 12.28 5.77
CA GLN A 49 -14.93 10.93 5.24
C GLN A 49 -13.55 10.26 5.20
N VAL A 50 -13.53 8.94 5.38
CA VAL A 50 -12.33 8.12 5.25
C VAL A 50 -12.61 6.90 4.38
N LEU A 51 -11.63 6.51 3.57
CA LEU A 51 -11.62 5.27 2.80
C LEU A 51 -10.23 4.65 2.88
N VAL A 52 -10.15 3.32 2.82
CA VAL A 52 -8.88 2.62 2.69
C VAL A 52 -8.29 2.90 1.31
N PHE A 53 -7.00 3.27 1.24
CA PHE A 53 -6.36 3.63 -0.01
C PHE A 53 -6.49 2.55 -1.10
N HIS A 54 -6.23 1.29 -0.75
CA HIS A 54 -6.35 0.14 -1.66
C HIS A 54 -7.76 -0.02 -2.26
N ASP A 55 -8.79 0.25 -1.47
CA ASP A 55 -10.19 0.24 -1.90
C ASP A 55 -10.47 1.40 -2.85
N LEU A 56 -9.94 2.58 -2.52
CA LEU A 56 -10.05 3.80 -3.35
C LEU A 56 -9.37 3.60 -4.71
N VAL A 57 -8.19 2.98 -4.75
CA VAL A 57 -7.43 2.79 -6.00
C VAL A 57 -7.68 1.45 -6.69
N GLY A 58 -8.58 0.61 -6.16
CA GLY A 58 -8.93 -0.67 -6.77
C GLY A 58 -7.73 -1.58 -7.00
N SER A 59 -6.87 -1.78 -6.00
CA SER A 59 -5.63 -2.58 -6.11
C SER A 59 -5.86 -4.09 -6.10
N TYR A 60 -7.11 -4.54 -6.20
CA TYR A 60 -7.52 -5.94 -6.15
C TYR A 60 -8.70 -6.21 -7.10
N ASN A 61 -8.80 -7.44 -7.59
CA ASN A 61 -9.69 -7.78 -8.70
C ASN A 61 -11.18 -7.80 -8.31
N ASN A 62 -11.57 -8.75 -7.44
CA ASN A 62 -12.96 -9.23 -7.40
C ASN A 62 -13.78 -8.82 -6.17
N PHE A 63 -13.20 -8.09 -5.23
CA PHE A 63 -13.94 -7.62 -4.06
C PHE A 63 -14.25 -6.13 -4.23
N LYS A 64 -15.47 -5.69 -3.92
CA LYS A 64 -15.79 -4.26 -3.84
C LYS A 64 -16.84 -4.08 -2.75
N PRO A 65 -16.46 -3.62 -1.55
CA PRO A 65 -17.44 -3.30 -0.53
C PRO A 65 -18.46 -2.28 -1.07
N LYS A 66 -19.73 -2.43 -0.70
CA LYS A 66 -20.82 -1.57 -1.23
C LYS A 66 -20.60 -0.08 -0.99
N PHE A 67 -19.90 0.28 0.09
CA PHE A 67 -19.63 1.67 0.47
C PHE A 67 -18.42 2.28 -0.24
N VAL A 68 -17.66 1.49 -1.01
CA VAL A 68 -16.46 1.95 -1.70
C VAL A 68 -16.80 2.46 -3.10
N LYS A 69 -16.45 3.71 -3.37
CA LYS A 69 -16.27 4.21 -4.73
C LYS A 69 -14.80 4.04 -5.12
N ARG A 70 -14.53 3.23 -6.13
CA ARG A 70 -13.22 3.16 -6.77
C ARG A 70 -13.02 4.41 -7.62
N TYR A 71 -11.93 5.11 -7.38
CA TYR A 71 -11.48 6.27 -8.16
C TYR A 71 -10.41 5.88 -9.18
N LEU A 72 -9.83 4.69 -9.05
CA LEU A 72 -8.91 4.08 -10.00
C LEU A 72 -9.15 2.57 -10.02
N GLU A 73 -8.90 1.95 -11.18
CA GLU A 73 -8.84 0.49 -11.33
C GLU A 73 -7.36 0.11 -11.52
N SER A 74 -6.57 0.10 -10.44
CA SER A 74 -5.12 -0.08 -10.52
C SER A 74 -4.69 -1.54 -10.66
N PHE A 75 -5.55 -2.51 -10.29
CA PHE A 75 -5.20 -3.93 -10.32
C PHE A 75 -4.62 -4.40 -11.68
N PRO A 76 -5.22 -4.10 -12.85
CA PRO A 76 -4.65 -4.52 -14.13
C PRO A 76 -3.27 -3.87 -14.41
N LEU A 77 -3.08 -2.62 -13.99
CA LEU A 77 -1.82 -1.89 -14.17
C LEU A 77 -0.70 -2.50 -13.31
N LEU A 78 -1.00 -2.75 -12.03
CA LEU A 78 -0.08 -3.39 -11.09
C LEU A 78 0.29 -4.80 -11.54
N LEU A 79 -0.70 -5.58 -11.99
CA LEU A 79 -0.48 -6.92 -12.52
C LEU A 79 0.40 -6.89 -13.78
N GLY A 80 0.18 -5.93 -14.67
CA GLY A 80 1.01 -5.72 -15.86
C GLY A 80 2.46 -5.39 -15.50
N ALA A 81 2.67 -4.45 -14.58
CA ALA A 81 4.01 -4.06 -14.12
C ALA A 81 4.78 -5.26 -13.51
N MET A 82 4.12 -6.04 -12.66
CA MET A 82 4.73 -7.24 -12.06
C MET A 82 5.08 -8.30 -13.12
N LYS A 83 4.20 -8.53 -14.11
CA LYS A 83 4.48 -9.46 -15.21
C LYS A 83 5.67 -9.01 -16.06
N ASN A 84 5.77 -7.71 -16.34
CA ASN A 84 6.88 -7.15 -17.10
C ASN A 84 8.19 -7.30 -16.33
N TYR A 85 8.21 -6.95 -15.04
CA TYR A 85 9.38 -7.16 -14.18
C TYR A 85 9.82 -8.63 -14.14
N ILE A 86 8.89 -9.56 -13.93
CA ILE A 86 9.19 -11.00 -13.96
C ILE A 86 9.79 -11.40 -15.31
N SER A 87 9.21 -10.94 -16.42
CA SER A 87 9.72 -11.21 -17.76
C SER A 87 11.15 -10.68 -17.93
N GLU A 88 11.43 -9.45 -17.52
CA GLU A 88 12.76 -8.85 -17.66
C GLU A 88 13.80 -9.56 -16.80
N VAL A 89 13.48 -9.92 -15.56
CA VAL A 89 14.38 -10.71 -14.69
C VAL A 89 14.65 -12.10 -15.27
N MET A 90 13.60 -12.79 -15.73
CA MET A 90 13.74 -14.14 -16.29
C MET A 90 14.52 -14.17 -17.61
N ASN A 91 14.56 -13.05 -18.33
CA ASN A 91 15.32 -12.90 -19.58
C ASN A 91 16.63 -12.12 -19.38
N SER A 92 17.08 -11.91 -18.14
CA SER A 92 18.28 -11.14 -17.80
C SER A 92 18.36 -9.75 -18.45
N LYS A 93 17.20 -9.12 -18.69
CA LYS A 93 17.11 -7.73 -19.17
C LYS A 93 17.15 -6.72 -18.03
N PHE A 94 16.69 -7.12 -16.85
CA PHE A 94 16.80 -6.34 -15.63
C PHE A 94 17.58 -7.12 -14.56
N PRO A 95 18.50 -6.48 -13.82
CA PRO A 95 18.99 -5.11 -14.06
C PRO A 95 19.82 -5.02 -15.34
N ASP A 96 19.81 -3.85 -15.98
CA ASP A 96 20.70 -3.50 -17.09
C ASP A 96 21.94 -2.74 -16.56
N GLU A 97 22.72 -2.13 -17.46
CA GLU A 97 23.89 -1.32 -17.10
C GLU A 97 23.52 -0.07 -16.30
N ASP A 98 22.44 0.63 -16.64
CA ASP A 98 21.99 1.85 -15.95
C ASP A 98 21.51 1.56 -14.52
N HIS A 99 21.05 0.33 -14.28
CA HIS A 99 20.60 -0.16 -12.97
C HIS A 99 21.64 -1.02 -12.26
N SER A 100 22.89 -1.01 -12.70
CA SER A 100 24.00 -1.77 -12.11
C SER A 100 25.19 -0.88 -11.78
N PHE A 101 25.86 -1.17 -10.66
CA PHE A 101 27.17 -0.57 -10.38
C PHE A 101 28.27 -1.39 -11.05
N SER A 102 29.23 -0.71 -11.69
CA SER A 102 30.44 -1.30 -12.22
C SER A 102 31.65 -0.93 -11.36
N ILE A 103 32.69 -1.76 -11.41
CA ILE A 103 34.01 -1.45 -10.86
C ILE A 103 34.99 -1.25 -12.02
N SER A 104 36.11 -0.60 -11.76
CA SER A 104 37.15 -0.43 -12.77
C SER A 104 37.75 -1.78 -13.19
N GLU A 105 38.24 -1.88 -14.44
CA GLU A 105 38.91 -3.09 -14.92
C GLU A 105 40.11 -3.47 -14.04
N GLU A 106 40.87 -2.49 -13.55
CA GLU A 106 42.01 -2.70 -12.66
C GLU A 106 41.60 -3.37 -11.33
N GLU A 107 40.52 -2.89 -10.71
CA GLU A 107 40.00 -3.46 -9.47
C GLU A 107 39.42 -4.86 -9.69
N LEU A 108 38.75 -5.09 -10.82
CA LEU A 108 38.24 -6.40 -11.20
C LEU A 108 39.38 -7.42 -11.37
N LEU A 109 40.49 -7.03 -11.99
CA LEU A 109 41.68 -7.87 -12.12
C LEU A 109 42.29 -8.22 -10.76
N LYS A 110 42.40 -7.25 -9.84
CA LYS A 110 42.88 -7.49 -8.46
C LYS A 110 41.97 -8.48 -7.72
N PHE A 111 40.66 -8.32 -7.85
CA PHE A 111 39.68 -9.21 -7.23
C PHE A 111 39.77 -10.64 -7.76
N ASN A 112 39.85 -10.81 -9.08
CA ASN A 112 40.02 -12.13 -9.71
C ASN A 112 41.32 -12.82 -9.30
N LYS A 113 42.43 -12.05 -9.18
CA LYS A 113 43.70 -12.58 -8.65
C LYS A 113 43.56 -13.05 -7.20
N TYR A 114 42.84 -12.30 -6.36
CA TYR A 114 42.56 -12.71 -4.97
C TYR A 114 41.76 -14.02 -4.91
N LEU A 115 40.71 -14.18 -5.73
CA LEU A 115 39.90 -15.42 -5.76
C LEU A 115 40.75 -16.65 -6.12
N ASN A 116 41.62 -16.52 -7.13
CA ASN A 116 42.48 -17.63 -7.57
C ASN A 116 43.54 -18.05 -6.55
N THR A 117 43.88 -17.19 -5.57
CA THR A 117 44.84 -17.52 -4.50
C THR A 117 44.21 -18.31 -3.33
N LYS A 118 42.89 -18.45 -3.27
CA LYS A 118 42.18 -19.23 -2.25
C LYS A 118 41.52 -20.46 -2.88
N GLU A 119 42.26 -21.54 -3.06
CA GLU A 119 41.76 -22.85 -3.55
C GLU A 119 40.68 -23.55 -2.68
N ASN A 120 40.14 -22.89 -1.64
CA ASN A 120 39.10 -23.45 -0.75
C ASN A 120 37.82 -22.61 -0.65
N ILE A 121 37.51 -21.78 -1.64
CA ILE A 121 36.17 -21.20 -1.77
C ILE A 121 35.38 -22.16 -2.69
N PRO A 122 34.22 -22.69 -2.26
CA PRO A 122 33.44 -23.59 -3.09
C PRO A 122 33.17 -22.91 -4.44
N LYS A 123 33.50 -23.62 -5.53
CA LYS A 123 33.24 -23.13 -6.89
C LYS A 123 31.78 -22.68 -6.96
N LEU A 124 31.57 -21.37 -7.03
CA LEU A 124 30.27 -20.82 -7.35
C LEU A 124 29.94 -21.33 -8.74
N ASN A 125 28.98 -22.24 -8.82
CA ASN A 125 28.44 -22.66 -10.10
C ASN A 125 27.96 -21.39 -10.82
N PRO A 126 28.45 -21.10 -12.03
CA PRO A 126 27.87 -20.04 -12.83
C PRO A 126 26.40 -20.40 -13.05
N LYS A 127 25.51 -19.49 -12.64
CA LYS A 127 24.11 -19.52 -13.07
C LYS A 127 24.01 -19.05 -14.51
#